data_AF-A0A5N4DC23-F1
#
_entry.id   AF-A0A5N4DC23-F1
#
_cell.length_a   1.000
_cell.length_b   1.000
_cell.length_c   1.000
_cell.angle_alpha   90.00
_cell.angle_beta   90.00
_cell.angle_gamma   90.00
#
_symmetry.space_group_name_H-M   'P 1'
#
loop_
_entity.id
_entity.type
_entity.pdbx_description
1 polymer ?
#
loop_
_entity_poly.entity_id
_entity_poly.type
_entity_poly.pdbx_seq_one_letter_code
_entity_poly.pdbx_strand_id
1 'polypeptide(L)'
;MGTPQKDVIIKSDAPDTLLLEKHADYIASYGSKKDDYEYCMSEYLRMSGIYWGLTVMDLMGQLHRMNREEILTFIKSCQHECGGISASIGHDPHLLYTLSAVQILTLYDSINVIDVNKVVEYVQSLQKEDGSFAGDIWGEIDTRFSFCAVATLALLVSLKYRIGMIEHTPGSESHAGQIYCCTGFLAITSQLHQVNSDLLGWWLCERQLPSGGLNGRPEKVDPFHTLFGIAGLSLLGEEQIKPVSPVFCMPEEVLRRVNVQPELVS
;
A
#
# COMPACT_ATOMS: atom_id res chain seq x y z
N MET A 1 22.40 18.73 28.53
CA MET A 1 21.73 19.70 27.63
C MET A 1 20.80 18.89 26.75
N GLY A 2 19.49 19.08 26.89
CA GLY A 2 18.50 18.38 26.07
C GLY A 2 18.58 18.87 24.63
N THR A 3 18.45 17.94 23.68
CA THR A 3 18.35 18.24 22.25
C THR A 3 17.22 19.25 22.04
N PRO A 4 17.40 20.33 21.24
CA PRO A 4 16.32 21.25 20.96
C PRO A 4 15.17 20.48 20.33
N GLN A 5 13.97 20.62 20.89
CA GLN A 5 12.74 20.11 20.31
C GLN A 5 12.51 20.86 19.00
N LYS A 6 12.86 20.23 17.87
CA LYS A 6 12.58 20.73 16.53
C LYS A 6 11.13 20.40 16.24
N ASP A 7 10.27 21.36 16.51
CA ASP A 7 8.84 21.26 16.29
C ASP A 7 8.39 22.21 15.18
N VAL A 8 7.35 21.84 14.44
CA VAL A 8 6.79 22.68 13.38
C VAL A 8 5.75 23.60 14.00
N ILE A 9 5.97 24.92 13.88
CA ILE A 9 4.96 25.90 14.29
C ILE A 9 3.91 25.99 13.18
N ILE A 10 2.70 25.48 13.46
CA ILE A 10 1.55 25.64 12.57
C ILE A 10 1.22 27.12 12.51
N LYS A 11 1.22 27.69 11.30
CA LYS A 11 0.87 29.10 11.11
C LYS A 11 -0.62 29.31 11.37
N SER A 12 -1.00 30.50 11.82
CA SER A 12 -2.40 30.84 12.10
C SER A 12 -3.30 30.84 10.85
N ASP A 13 -2.72 30.90 9.66
CA ASP A 13 -3.40 30.84 8.37
C ASP A 13 -3.36 29.43 7.73
N ALA A 14 -2.90 28.42 8.47
CA ALA A 14 -2.93 27.05 7.99
C ALA A 14 -4.37 26.58 7.75
N PRO A 15 -4.62 25.77 6.70
CA PRO A 15 -5.95 25.21 6.46
C PRO A 15 -6.45 24.38 7.63
N ASP A 16 -7.68 24.64 8.06
CA ASP A 16 -8.42 23.94 9.12
C ASP A 16 -9.60 23.12 8.57
N THR A 17 -9.76 23.11 7.25
CA THR A 17 -10.84 22.44 6.52
C THR A 17 -10.29 21.49 5.46
N LEU A 18 -11.02 20.41 5.20
CA LEU A 18 -10.67 19.44 4.16
C LEU A 18 -10.89 20.04 2.75
N LEU A 19 -9.84 20.05 1.93
CA LEU A 19 -9.85 20.64 0.59
C LEU A 19 -9.96 19.57 -0.50
N LEU A 20 -11.00 18.72 -0.40
CA LEU A 20 -11.17 17.50 -1.21
C LEU A 20 -10.99 17.75 -2.72
N GLU A 21 -11.63 18.79 -3.26
CA GLU A 21 -11.56 19.10 -4.69
C GLU A 21 -10.16 19.50 -5.15
N LYS A 22 -9.41 20.24 -4.31
CA LYS A 22 -8.01 20.56 -4.61
C LYS A 22 -7.13 19.31 -4.63
N HIS A 23 -7.39 18.35 -3.74
CA HIS A 23 -6.67 17.07 -3.74
C HIS A 23 -6.99 16.25 -4.99
N ALA A 24 -8.26 16.19 -5.40
CA ALA A 24 -8.66 15.50 -6.62
C ALA A 24 -8.06 16.14 -7.88
N ASP A 25 -8.03 17.47 -7.96
CA ASP A 25 -7.41 18.22 -9.06
C ASP A 25 -5.90 17.99 -9.11
N TYR A 26 -5.22 18.00 -7.97
CA TYR A 26 -3.81 17.70 -7.88
C TYR A 26 -3.49 16.31 -8.45
N ILE A 27 -4.19 15.27 -8.00
CA ILE A 27 -3.95 13.90 -8.46
C ILE A 27 -4.30 13.73 -9.94
N ALA A 28 -5.42 14.28 -10.40
CA ALA A 28 -5.79 14.25 -11.82
C ALA A 28 -4.75 14.94 -12.72
N SER A 29 -4.16 16.05 -12.25
CA SER A 29 -3.11 16.77 -12.98
C SER A 29 -1.74 16.07 -12.94
N TYR A 30 -1.47 15.28 -11.91
CA TYR A 30 -0.20 14.57 -11.76
C TYR A 30 -0.01 13.52 -12.88
N GLY A 31 -1.11 12.88 -13.31
CA GLY A 31 -1.07 11.89 -14.40
C GLY A 31 -0.91 12.46 -15.82
N SER A 32 -1.11 13.77 -16.02
CA SER A 32 -1.06 14.39 -17.35
C SER A 32 0.30 15.01 -17.71
N LYS A 33 1.18 15.24 -16.73
CA LYS A 33 2.51 15.83 -16.91
C LYS A 33 3.58 14.78 -17.24
N LYS A 34 3.43 14.10 -18.38
CA LYS A 34 4.31 12.99 -18.81
C LYS A 34 5.73 13.45 -19.19
N ASP A 35 5.89 14.72 -19.56
CA ASP A 35 7.18 15.29 -20.00
C ASP A 35 8.03 15.88 -18.85
N ASP A 36 7.60 15.70 -17.60
CA ASP A 36 8.28 16.28 -16.44
C ASP A 36 9.49 15.42 -15.99
N TYR A 37 10.54 16.07 -15.51
CA TYR A 37 11.73 15.40 -14.99
C TYR A 37 11.41 14.50 -13.78
N GLU A 38 10.50 14.94 -12.92
CA GLU A 38 10.02 14.15 -11.79
C GLU A 38 9.26 12.89 -12.24
N TYR A 39 8.56 12.96 -13.38
CA TYR A 39 7.91 11.80 -13.98
C TYR A 39 8.98 10.76 -14.32
N CYS A 40 10.02 11.11 -15.08
CA CYS A 40 11.12 10.18 -15.42
C CYS A 40 11.85 9.65 -14.18
N MET A 41 12.19 10.52 -13.22
CA MET A 41 12.95 10.11 -12.03
C MET A 41 12.19 9.17 -11.09
N SER A 42 10.86 9.16 -11.14
CA SER A 42 10.00 8.29 -10.34
C SER A 42 9.55 7.03 -11.09
N GLU A 43 10.08 6.76 -12.28
CA GLU A 43 9.64 5.63 -13.11
C GLU A 43 9.81 4.28 -12.42
N TYR A 44 10.86 4.11 -11.64
CA TYR A 44 11.15 2.89 -10.87
C TYR A 44 10.09 2.55 -9.82
N LEU A 45 9.15 3.45 -9.51
CA LEU A 45 8.03 3.22 -8.60
C LEU A 45 6.66 3.53 -9.24
N ARG A 46 6.60 3.65 -10.58
CA ARG A 46 5.42 4.10 -11.32
C ARG A 46 4.16 3.31 -10.99
N MET A 47 4.23 1.97 -10.96
CA MET A 47 3.09 1.12 -10.64
C MET A 47 2.47 1.46 -9.27
N SER A 48 3.31 1.63 -8.25
CA SER A 48 2.86 2.03 -6.91
C SER A 48 2.33 3.47 -6.89
N GLY A 49 2.95 4.38 -7.66
CA GLY A 49 2.46 5.74 -7.88
C GLY A 49 1.04 5.78 -8.45
N ILE A 50 0.76 4.94 -9.46
CA ILE A 50 -0.57 4.79 -10.05
C ILE A 50 -1.55 4.24 -9.00
N TYR A 51 -1.15 3.21 -8.25
CA TYR A 51 -1.97 2.66 -7.17
C TYR A 51 -2.36 3.75 -6.14
N TRP A 52 -1.40 4.57 -5.69
CA TRP A 52 -1.70 5.63 -4.72
C TRP A 52 -2.69 6.65 -5.27
N GLY A 53 -2.45 7.12 -6.49
CA GLY A 53 -3.31 8.09 -7.17
C GLY A 53 -4.73 7.56 -7.41
N LEU A 54 -4.87 6.32 -7.87
CA LEU A 54 -6.19 5.73 -8.11
C LEU A 54 -6.97 5.48 -6.83
N THR A 55 -6.29 4.95 -5.81
CA THR A 55 -6.93 4.63 -4.54
C THR A 55 -7.45 5.88 -3.85
N VAL A 56 -6.66 6.95 -3.81
CA VAL A 56 -7.11 8.21 -3.20
C VAL A 56 -8.25 8.83 -4.00
N MET A 57 -8.22 8.77 -5.33
CA MET A 57 -9.32 9.23 -6.17
C MET A 57 -10.59 8.42 -5.92
N ASP A 58 -10.50 7.10 -5.72
CA ASP A 58 -11.66 6.28 -5.39
C ASP A 58 -12.21 6.57 -3.99
N LEU A 59 -11.34 6.73 -2.99
CA LEU A 59 -11.73 7.14 -1.64
C LEU A 59 -12.49 8.48 -1.63
N MET A 60 -12.13 9.41 -2.53
CA MET A 60 -12.83 10.69 -2.72
C MET A 60 -14.04 10.60 -3.67
N GLY A 61 -14.37 9.43 -4.21
CA GLY A 61 -15.48 9.26 -5.18
C GLY A 61 -15.20 9.80 -6.60
N GLN A 62 -13.94 10.07 -6.91
CA GLN A 62 -13.47 10.75 -8.12
C GLN A 62 -12.70 9.83 -9.09
N LEU A 63 -12.70 8.50 -8.88
CA LEU A 63 -11.96 7.54 -9.72
C LEU A 63 -12.27 7.67 -11.23
N HIS A 64 -13.49 8.08 -11.59
CA HIS A 64 -13.93 8.29 -12.98
C HIS A 64 -13.14 9.35 -13.75
N ARG A 65 -12.39 10.23 -13.05
CA ARG A 65 -11.51 11.23 -13.67
C ARG A 65 -10.19 10.63 -14.21
N MET A 66 -9.89 9.38 -13.87
CA MET A 66 -8.63 8.71 -14.22
C MET A 66 -8.77 7.87 -15.49
N ASN A 67 -7.71 7.81 -16.31
CA ASN A 67 -7.73 7.10 -17.59
C ASN A 67 -7.60 5.58 -17.43
N ARG A 68 -8.73 4.91 -17.22
CA ARG A 68 -8.80 3.45 -17.00
C ARG A 68 -8.10 2.65 -18.10
N GLU A 69 -8.44 2.87 -19.37
CA GLU A 69 -7.96 2.03 -20.48
C GLU A 69 -6.44 2.12 -20.67
N GLU A 70 -5.88 3.31 -20.51
CA GLU A 70 -4.42 3.51 -20.55
C GLU A 70 -3.74 2.75 -19.42
N ILE A 71 -4.29 2.81 -18.21
CA ILE A 71 -3.72 2.14 -17.03
C ILE A 71 -3.80 0.61 -17.17
N LEU A 72 -4.92 0.07 -17.64
CA LEU A 72 -5.06 -1.38 -17.86
C LEU A 72 -4.05 -1.87 -18.93
N THR A 73 -3.87 -1.10 -20.00
CA THR A 73 -2.88 -1.39 -21.05
C THR A 73 -1.45 -1.38 -20.49
N PHE A 74 -1.12 -0.39 -19.66
CA PHE A 74 0.17 -0.27 -18.99
C PHE A 74 0.45 -1.43 -18.04
N ILE A 75 -0.52 -1.83 -17.21
CA ILE A 75 -0.36 -2.97 -16.29
C ILE A 75 -0.09 -4.25 -17.08
N LYS A 76 -0.85 -4.48 -18.15
CA LYS A 76 -0.66 -5.65 -19.00
C LYS A 76 0.74 -5.72 -19.62
N SER A 77 1.30 -4.58 -20.05
CA SER A 77 2.65 -4.53 -20.62
C SER A 77 3.77 -4.65 -19.59
N CYS A 78 3.45 -4.55 -18.29
CA CYS A 78 4.42 -4.72 -17.20
C CYS A 78 4.44 -6.16 -16.64
N GLN A 79 3.55 -7.06 -17.07
CA GLN A 79 3.61 -8.46 -16.65
C GLN A 79 4.69 -9.22 -17.44
N HIS A 80 5.60 -9.87 -16.72
CA HIS A 80 6.68 -10.67 -17.29
C HIS A 80 6.25 -12.12 -17.55
N GLU A 81 7.04 -12.86 -18.33
CA GLU A 81 6.77 -14.27 -18.63
C GLU A 81 6.71 -15.14 -17.37
N CYS A 82 7.50 -14.81 -16.34
CA CYS A 82 7.51 -15.46 -15.04
C CYS A 82 6.27 -15.16 -14.18
N GLY A 83 5.40 -14.24 -14.60
CA GLY A 83 4.16 -13.86 -13.92
C GLY A 83 4.25 -12.62 -13.05
N GLY A 84 5.44 -12.28 -12.55
CA GLY A 84 5.66 -11.06 -11.79
C GLY A 84 5.46 -9.80 -12.62
N ILE A 85 5.12 -8.70 -11.94
CA ILE A 85 4.84 -7.41 -12.57
C ILE A 85 5.90 -6.40 -12.13
N SER A 86 6.40 -5.60 -13.07
CA SER A 86 7.40 -4.57 -12.83
C SER A 86 6.79 -3.20 -12.52
N ALA A 87 7.62 -2.26 -12.06
CA ALA A 87 7.19 -0.88 -11.81
C ALA A 87 6.79 -0.16 -13.09
N SER A 88 7.52 -0.40 -14.17
CA SER A 88 7.33 0.20 -15.50
C SER A 88 7.78 -0.77 -16.59
N ILE A 89 7.48 -0.43 -17.84
CA ILE A 89 7.86 -1.20 -19.01
C ILE A 89 9.40 -1.23 -19.11
N GLY A 90 9.96 -2.43 -19.25
CA GLY A 90 11.41 -2.63 -19.35
C GLY A 90 12.14 -2.70 -18.00
N HIS A 91 11.43 -2.58 -16.87
CA HIS A 91 11.99 -2.81 -15.54
C HIS A 91 11.75 -4.25 -15.09
N ASP A 92 12.50 -4.70 -14.08
CA ASP A 92 12.39 -6.06 -13.53
C ASP A 92 11.11 -6.26 -12.69
N PRO A 93 10.56 -7.49 -12.66
CA PRO A 93 9.38 -7.82 -11.86
C PRO A 93 9.73 -7.92 -10.36
N HIS A 94 8.83 -7.45 -9.51
CA HIS A 94 9.01 -7.47 -8.06
C HIS A 94 7.66 -7.58 -7.31
N LEU A 95 7.64 -8.22 -6.14
CA LEU A 95 6.43 -8.33 -5.30
C LEU A 95 5.73 -7.00 -4.96
N LEU A 96 6.47 -5.90 -4.77
CA LEU A 96 5.89 -4.59 -4.46
C LEU A 96 4.97 -4.10 -5.59
N TYR A 97 5.44 -4.22 -6.83
CA TYR A 97 4.71 -3.76 -8.01
C TYR A 97 3.65 -4.77 -8.44
N THR A 98 3.88 -6.06 -8.16
CA THR A 98 2.88 -7.12 -8.34
C THR A 98 1.66 -6.88 -7.44
N LEU A 99 1.87 -6.61 -6.15
CA LEU A 99 0.77 -6.21 -5.26
C LEU A 99 0.08 -4.94 -5.78
N SER A 100 0.85 -3.89 -6.09
CA SER A 100 0.30 -2.60 -6.56
C SER A 100 -0.60 -2.78 -7.80
N ALA A 101 -0.16 -3.58 -8.77
CA ALA A 101 -0.93 -3.89 -9.97
C ALA A 101 -2.22 -4.67 -9.64
N VAL A 102 -2.15 -5.70 -8.79
CA VAL A 102 -3.32 -6.47 -8.37
C VAL A 102 -4.33 -5.60 -7.63
N GLN A 103 -3.88 -4.69 -6.77
CA GLN A 103 -4.76 -3.72 -6.11
C GLN A 103 -5.47 -2.81 -7.11
N ILE A 104 -4.74 -2.26 -8.10
CA ILE A 104 -5.35 -1.43 -9.17
C ILE A 104 -6.40 -2.22 -9.96
N LEU A 105 -6.06 -3.43 -10.39
CA LEU A 105 -6.99 -4.27 -11.13
C LEU A 105 -8.21 -4.67 -10.28
N THR A 106 -8.03 -4.81 -8.95
CA THR A 106 -9.13 -5.05 -8.02
C THR A 106 -10.03 -3.84 -7.90
N LEU A 107 -9.49 -2.61 -7.83
CA LEU A 107 -10.28 -1.36 -7.86
C LEU A 107 -11.17 -1.32 -9.11
N TYR A 108 -10.59 -1.61 -10.28
CA TYR A 108 -11.28 -1.58 -11.57
C TYR A 108 -12.10 -2.83 -11.92
N ASP A 109 -12.13 -3.84 -11.05
CA ASP A 109 -12.80 -5.13 -11.32
C ASP A 109 -12.34 -5.75 -12.66
N SER A 110 -11.02 -5.76 -12.89
CA SER A 110 -10.40 -6.09 -14.19
C SER A 110 -9.19 -7.00 -14.04
N ILE A 111 -9.23 -7.91 -13.05
CA ILE A 111 -8.14 -8.85 -12.74
C ILE A 111 -7.77 -9.75 -13.93
N ASN A 112 -8.71 -10.01 -14.83
CA ASN A 112 -8.52 -10.79 -16.06
C ASN A 112 -7.63 -10.11 -17.12
N VAL A 113 -7.16 -8.88 -16.89
CA VAL A 113 -6.20 -8.20 -17.78
C VAL A 113 -4.82 -8.86 -17.77
N ILE A 114 -4.48 -9.55 -16.68
CA ILE A 114 -3.21 -10.26 -16.48
C ILE A 114 -3.43 -11.77 -16.36
N ASP A 115 -2.37 -12.54 -16.53
CA ASP A 115 -2.36 -13.98 -16.24
C ASP A 115 -2.25 -14.21 -14.72
N VAL A 116 -3.40 -14.43 -14.07
CA VAL A 116 -3.50 -14.64 -12.62
C VAL A 116 -2.75 -15.89 -12.16
N ASN A 117 -2.78 -16.97 -12.94
CA ASN A 117 -2.12 -18.22 -12.54
C ASN A 117 -0.61 -18.00 -12.46
N LYS A 118 -0.04 -17.29 -13.44
CA LYS A 118 1.36 -16.93 -13.41
C LYS A 118 1.71 -16.00 -12.25
N VAL A 119 0.83 -15.06 -11.87
CA VAL A 119 1.07 -14.25 -10.66
C VAL A 119 1.13 -15.12 -9.42
N VAL A 120 0.22 -16.09 -9.28
CA VAL A 120 0.22 -17.03 -8.15
C VAL A 120 1.50 -17.86 -8.13
N GLU A 121 1.93 -18.40 -9.27
CA GLU A 121 3.19 -19.15 -9.41
C GLU A 121 4.41 -18.28 -9.06
N TYR A 122 4.44 -17.02 -9.52
CA TYR A 122 5.50 -16.07 -9.20
C TYR A 122 5.60 -15.84 -7.69
N VAL A 123 4.48 -15.50 -7.03
CA VAL A 123 4.44 -15.27 -5.58
C VAL A 123 4.90 -16.51 -4.82
N GLN A 124 4.44 -17.71 -5.21
CA GLN A 124 4.85 -18.97 -4.59
C GLN A 124 6.35 -19.26 -4.77
N SER A 125 6.92 -18.94 -5.94
CA SER A 125 8.34 -19.16 -6.22
C SER A 125 9.29 -18.34 -5.35
N LEU A 126 8.79 -17.26 -4.74
CA LEU A 126 9.56 -16.35 -3.90
C LEU A 126 9.56 -16.74 -2.42
N GLN A 127 8.72 -17.70 -2.02
CA GLN A 127 8.74 -18.23 -0.65
C GLN A 127 10.02 -19.04 -0.39
N LYS A 128 10.64 -18.84 0.77
CA LYS A 128 11.82 -19.58 1.24
C LYS A 128 11.40 -20.72 2.16
N GLU A 129 12.36 -21.61 2.45
CA GLU A 129 12.13 -22.80 3.29
C GLU A 129 11.66 -22.44 4.71
N ASP A 130 12.08 -21.28 5.24
CA ASP A 130 11.69 -20.73 6.55
C ASP A 130 10.33 -20.00 6.54
N GLY A 131 9.63 -20.01 5.40
CA GLY A 131 8.34 -19.34 5.22
C GLY A 131 8.44 -17.86 4.85
N SER A 132 9.62 -17.23 4.94
CA SER A 132 9.83 -15.85 4.52
C SER A 132 9.67 -15.70 2.99
N PHE A 133 9.50 -14.46 2.53
CA PHE A 133 9.38 -14.16 1.10
C PHE A 133 10.50 -13.23 0.65
N ALA A 134 11.12 -13.56 -0.48
CA ALA A 134 12.02 -12.63 -1.17
C ALA A 134 11.23 -11.64 -2.04
N GLY A 135 11.78 -10.45 -2.24
CA GLY A 135 11.15 -9.42 -3.09
C GLY A 135 11.11 -9.80 -4.57
N ASP A 136 12.16 -10.46 -5.03
CA ASP A 136 12.40 -10.96 -6.38
C ASP A 136 13.45 -12.09 -6.37
N ILE A 137 14.01 -12.42 -7.54
CA ILE A 137 15.00 -13.48 -7.71
C ILE A 137 16.36 -13.19 -7.05
N TRP A 138 16.65 -11.95 -6.66
CA TRP A 138 17.91 -11.55 -6.05
C TRP A 138 17.96 -11.80 -4.55
N GLY A 139 16.82 -12.17 -3.94
CA GLY A 139 16.79 -12.81 -2.63
C GLY A 139 16.80 -11.87 -1.43
N GLU A 140 16.52 -10.57 -1.58
CA GLU A 140 16.29 -9.68 -0.44
C GLU A 140 15.10 -10.21 0.38
N ILE A 141 15.31 -10.43 1.68
CA ILE A 141 14.27 -10.89 2.61
C ILE A 141 13.79 -9.70 3.44
N ASP A 142 12.49 -9.41 3.36
CA ASP A 142 11.84 -8.37 4.16
C ASP A 142 10.37 -8.77 4.45
N THR A 143 9.93 -8.47 5.68
CA THR A 143 8.53 -8.60 6.11
C THR A 143 7.52 -7.89 5.21
N ARG A 144 7.91 -6.80 4.53
CA ARG A 144 7.11 -6.12 3.51
C ARG A 144 6.73 -7.07 2.38
N PHE A 145 7.64 -7.94 1.96
CA PHE A 145 7.40 -8.91 0.89
C PHE A 145 6.48 -10.03 1.34
N SER A 146 6.54 -10.39 2.62
CA SER A 146 5.58 -11.32 3.23
C SER A 146 4.16 -10.75 3.19
N PHE A 147 3.99 -9.48 3.58
CA PHE A 147 2.72 -8.77 3.42
C PHE A 147 2.29 -8.71 1.95
N CYS A 148 3.18 -8.32 1.03
CA CYS A 148 2.88 -8.25 -0.39
C CYS A 148 2.41 -9.58 -0.96
N ALA A 149 3.07 -10.69 -0.59
CA ALA A 149 2.69 -12.02 -1.03
C ALA A 149 1.28 -12.38 -0.55
N VAL A 150 0.99 -12.26 0.75
CA VAL A 150 -0.32 -12.67 1.28
C VAL A 150 -1.45 -11.76 0.86
N ALA A 151 -1.20 -10.45 0.75
CA ALA A 151 -2.19 -9.49 0.27
C ALA A 151 -2.50 -9.73 -1.21
N THR A 152 -1.49 -9.99 -2.04
CA THR A 152 -1.67 -10.34 -3.45
C THR A 152 -2.53 -11.61 -3.58
N LEU A 153 -2.18 -12.66 -2.84
CA LEU A 153 -2.92 -13.92 -2.88
C LEU A 153 -4.34 -13.75 -2.35
N ALA A 154 -4.55 -13.02 -1.25
CA ALA A 154 -5.89 -12.79 -0.70
C ALA A 154 -6.83 -12.09 -1.69
N LEU A 155 -6.31 -11.13 -2.47
CA LEU A 155 -7.09 -10.40 -3.48
C LEU A 155 -7.39 -11.23 -4.75
N LEU A 156 -6.48 -12.14 -5.13
CA LEU A 156 -6.64 -12.97 -6.33
C LEU A 156 -7.43 -14.26 -6.08
N VAL A 157 -7.26 -14.84 -4.90
CA VAL A 157 -7.79 -16.16 -4.55
C VAL A 157 -8.28 -16.07 -3.10
N SER A 158 -9.57 -16.28 -2.86
CA SER A 158 -10.08 -16.47 -1.49
C SER A 158 -9.16 -17.47 -0.78
N LEU A 159 -8.52 -17.08 0.33
CA LEU A 159 -7.38 -17.74 1.01
C LEU A 159 -7.60 -19.24 1.32
N LYS A 160 -7.59 -20.10 0.30
CA LYS A 160 -7.60 -21.57 0.41
C LYS A 160 -6.18 -22.14 0.32
N TYR A 161 -5.18 -21.31 0.03
CA TYR A 161 -3.77 -21.71 0.02
C TYR A 161 -3.18 -21.52 1.42
N ARG A 162 -2.71 -22.62 2.02
CA ARG A 162 -2.03 -22.62 3.33
C ARG A 162 -0.64 -22.02 3.15
N ILE A 163 -0.47 -20.76 3.52
CA ILE A 163 0.84 -20.09 3.57
C ILE A 163 1.53 -20.56 4.87
N GLY A 164 2.76 -21.08 4.75
CA GLY A 164 3.56 -21.50 5.90
C GLY A 164 3.78 -20.36 6.91
N MET A 165 3.92 -20.69 8.20
CA MET A 165 4.20 -19.71 9.24
C MET A 165 5.56 -19.05 9.01
N ILE A 166 5.63 -17.74 9.20
CA ILE A 166 6.81 -16.92 8.93
C ILE A 166 7.65 -16.79 10.18
N GLU A 167 8.94 -17.13 10.09
CA GLU A 167 9.94 -16.69 11.05
C GLU A 167 10.51 -15.33 10.62
N HIS A 168 10.39 -14.34 11.51
CA HIS A 168 10.97 -13.00 11.33
C HIS A 168 12.50 -13.07 11.26
N THR A 169 13.18 -12.19 10.51
CA THR A 169 14.65 -12.03 10.57
C THR A 169 15.04 -11.49 11.95
N PRO A 170 15.49 -12.32 12.91
CA PRO A 170 15.65 -11.88 14.29
C PRO A 170 16.77 -10.85 14.40
N GLY A 171 16.52 -9.73 15.09
CA GLY A 171 17.54 -8.72 15.41
C GLY A 171 17.59 -7.48 14.50
N SER A 172 16.62 -7.31 13.59
CA SER A 172 16.50 -6.08 12.78
C SER A 172 15.87 -4.92 13.57
N GLU A 173 16.16 -3.67 13.19
CA GLU A 173 15.58 -2.48 13.85
C GLU A 173 14.06 -2.38 13.62
N SER A 174 13.31 -2.04 14.67
CA SER A 174 11.85 -1.86 14.60
C SER A 174 11.46 -0.56 13.89
N HIS A 175 10.69 -0.65 12.80
CA HIS A 175 10.18 0.50 12.04
C HIS A 175 8.65 0.45 11.87
N ALA A 176 7.96 1.60 11.93
CA ALA A 176 6.50 1.68 11.88
C ALA A 176 5.89 1.06 10.61
N GLY A 177 6.54 1.23 9.45
CA GLY A 177 6.11 0.60 8.19
C GLY A 177 6.23 -0.93 8.21
N GLN A 178 7.24 -1.48 8.88
CA GLN A 178 7.39 -2.94 9.00
C GLN A 178 6.37 -3.52 9.98
N ILE A 179 6.10 -2.80 11.08
CA ILE A 179 5.02 -3.16 12.01
C ILE A 179 3.69 -3.23 11.28
N TYR A 180 3.36 -2.25 10.44
CA TYR A 180 2.15 -2.26 9.62
C TYR A 180 2.08 -3.50 8.71
N CYS A 181 3.17 -3.86 8.05
CA CYS A 181 3.21 -5.07 7.20
C CYS A 181 3.02 -6.36 8.02
N CYS A 182 3.65 -6.47 9.20
CA CYS A 182 3.49 -7.62 10.08
C CYS A 182 2.07 -7.75 10.63
N THR A 183 1.48 -6.65 11.12
CA THR A 183 0.09 -6.67 11.61
C THR A 183 -0.89 -6.94 10.47
N GLY A 184 -0.69 -6.35 9.30
CA GLY A 184 -1.47 -6.62 8.09
C GLY A 184 -1.41 -8.09 7.67
N PHE A 185 -0.21 -8.70 7.67
CA PHE A 185 -0.04 -10.13 7.41
C PHE A 185 -0.83 -10.99 8.39
N LEU A 186 -0.71 -10.69 9.70
CA LEU A 186 -1.42 -11.42 10.74
C LEU A 186 -2.94 -11.22 10.64
N ALA A 187 -3.40 -10.04 10.22
CA ALA A 187 -4.82 -9.78 9.97
C ALA A 187 -5.34 -10.69 8.84
N ILE A 188 -4.65 -10.65 7.69
CA ILE A 188 -5.01 -11.43 6.51
C ILE A 188 -5.01 -12.92 6.81
N THR A 189 -4.05 -13.40 7.61
CA THR A 189 -3.93 -14.82 7.98
C THR A 189 -4.71 -15.23 9.22
N SER A 190 -5.54 -14.35 9.79
CA SER A 190 -6.36 -14.60 11.00
C SER A 190 -5.55 -14.98 12.24
N GLN A 191 -4.37 -14.38 12.40
CA GLN A 191 -3.40 -14.65 13.46
C GLN A 191 -3.09 -13.42 14.33
N LEU A 192 -3.87 -12.33 14.23
CA LEU A 192 -3.67 -11.13 15.04
C LEU A 192 -3.68 -11.38 16.56
N HIS A 193 -4.39 -12.42 17.02
CA HIS A 193 -4.46 -12.80 18.44
C HIS A 193 -3.10 -13.18 19.05
N GLN A 194 -2.07 -13.40 18.22
CA GLN A 194 -0.70 -13.67 18.69
C GLN A 194 0.07 -12.39 19.08
N VAL A 195 -0.42 -11.22 18.69
CA VAL A 195 0.21 -9.93 19.01
C VAL A 195 -0.20 -9.46 20.39
N ASN A 196 0.76 -9.04 21.20
CA ASN A 196 0.47 -8.27 22.41
C ASN A 196 0.06 -6.84 22.01
N SER A 197 -1.25 -6.58 21.96
CA SER A 197 -1.82 -5.30 21.54
C SER A 197 -1.41 -4.13 22.43
N ASP A 198 -1.32 -4.34 23.75
CA ASP A 198 -0.97 -3.29 24.71
C ASP A 198 0.48 -2.83 24.53
N LEU A 199 1.39 -3.80 24.39
CA LEU A 199 2.80 -3.51 24.18
C LEU A 199 3.03 -2.83 22.82
N LEU A 200 2.36 -3.30 21.77
CA LEU A 200 2.46 -2.70 20.45
C LEU A 200 1.87 -1.29 20.42
N GLY A 201 0.71 -1.10 21.05
CA GLY A 201 0.07 0.19 21.20
C GLY A 201 0.96 1.18 21.94
N TRP A 202 1.55 0.78 23.06
CA TRP A 202 2.53 1.61 23.78
C TRP A 202 3.74 1.97 22.90
N TRP A 203 4.32 1.01 22.18
CA TRP A 203 5.46 1.28 21.28
C TRP A 203 5.10 2.28 20.18
N LEU A 204 3.89 2.19 19.61
CA LEU A 204 3.39 3.13 18.61
C LEU A 204 3.13 4.52 19.22
N CYS A 205 2.59 4.60 20.43
CA CYS A 205 2.41 5.86 21.15
C CYS A 205 3.75 6.58 21.41
N GLU A 206 4.83 5.85 21.69
CA GLU A 206 6.18 6.40 21.87
C GLU A 206 6.78 7.00 20.57
N ARG A 207 6.10 6.86 19.42
CA ARG A 207 6.47 7.51 18.14
C ARG A 207 5.79 8.86 17.93
N GLN A 208 4.90 9.26 18.84
CA GLN A 208 4.27 10.56 18.81
C GLN A 208 5.33 11.65 19.02
N LEU A 209 5.33 12.62 18.12
CA LEU A 209 6.12 13.83 18.31
C LEU A 209 5.33 14.81 19.17
N PRO A 210 5.99 15.66 19.97
CA PRO A 210 5.33 16.76 20.67
C PRO A 210 4.51 17.69 19.76
N SER A 211 4.84 17.72 18.46
CA SER A 211 4.12 18.40 17.36
C SER A 211 2.71 17.90 17.12
N GLY A 212 2.42 16.67 17.56
CA GLY A 212 1.44 15.80 16.91
C GLY A 212 2.04 14.99 15.75
N GLY A 213 1.30 13.98 15.26
CA GLY A 213 1.79 13.05 14.24
C GLY A 213 2.77 12.00 14.77
N LEU A 214 3.01 10.96 13.97
CA LEU A 214 3.91 9.84 14.27
C LEU A 214 5.14 9.93 13.35
N ASN A 215 6.35 9.72 13.87
CA ASN A 215 7.56 9.82 13.05
C ASN A 215 7.71 8.64 12.05
N GLY A 216 7.84 8.96 10.76
CA GLY A 216 8.19 8.01 9.68
C GLY A 216 9.16 8.62 8.66
N ARG A 217 8.96 9.88 8.28
CA ARG A 217 9.91 10.92 7.79
C ARG A 217 9.09 12.18 7.35
N PRO A 218 9.53 13.44 7.53
CA PRO A 218 8.71 14.65 7.27
C PRO A 218 8.83 15.30 5.86
N GLU A 219 7.82 16.11 5.50
CA GLU A 219 7.79 17.20 4.48
C GLU A 219 7.93 16.84 2.99
N LYS A 220 7.01 16.05 2.42
CA LYS A 220 6.86 15.91 0.95
C LYS A 220 5.40 15.93 0.52
N VAL A 221 5.12 16.66 -0.56
CA VAL A 221 3.82 16.64 -1.25
C VAL A 221 3.97 15.69 -2.45
N ASP A 222 3.35 14.53 -2.35
CA ASP A 222 3.33 13.51 -3.40
C ASP A 222 2.05 12.66 -3.30
N PRO A 223 1.72 11.85 -4.32
CA PRO A 223 0.55 10.97 -4.28
C PRO A 223 0.55 9.98 -3.10
N PHE A 224 1.72 9.55 -2.61
CA PHE A 224 1.84 8.64 -1.46
C PHE A 224 1.31 9.32 -0.18
N HIS A 225 1.82 10.51 0.17
CA HIS A 225 1.38 11.23 1.35
C HIS A 225 -0.08 11.71 1.22
N THR A 226 -0.53 12.02 0.00
CA THR A 226 -1.94 12.37 -0.27
C THR A 226 -2.87 11.20 0.05
N LEU A 227 -2.54 9.98 -0.37
CA LEU A 227 -3.30 8.77 -0.01
C LEU A 227 -3.35 8.57 1.50
N PHE A 228 -2.22 8.58 2.19
CA PHE A 228 -2.19 8.30 3.63
C PHE A 228 -2.89 9.38 4.46
N GLY A 229 -2.86 10.65 4.03
CA GLY A 229 -3.62 11.73 4.66
C GLY A 229 -5.14 11.51 4.55
N ILE A 230 -5.63 11.24 3.33
CA ILE A 230 -7.06 10.99 3.08
C ILE A 230 -7.54 9.69 3.76
N ALA A 231 -6.74 8.62 3.69
CA ALA A 231 -7.05 7.36 4.37
C ALA A 231 -7.08 7.53 5.91
N GLY A 232 -6.15 8.32 6.47
CA GLY A 232 -6.14 8.65 7.90
C GLY A 232 -7.42 9.38 8.33
N LEU A 233 -7.87 10.37 7.56
CA LEU A 233 -9.13 11.08 7.83
C LEU A 233 -10.35 10.14 7.76
N SER A 234 -10.38 9.23 6.77
CA SER A 234 -11.42 8.20 6.67
C SER A 234 -11.48 7.30 7.91
N LEU A 235 -10.33 6.82 8.40
CA LEU A 235 -10.25 6.01 9.63
C LEU A 235 -10.70 6.78 10.88
N LEU A 236 -10.58 8.11 10.88
CA LEU A 236 -11.06 8.99 11.95
C LEU A 236 -12.56 9.33 11.84
N GLY A 237 -13.25 8.82 10.81
CA GLY A 237 -14.69 8.98 10.64
C GLY A 237 -15.10 10.20 9.81
N GLU A 238 -14.23 10.75 8.96
CA GLU A 238 -14.61 11.80 8.00
C GLU A 238 -15.62 11.26 6.96
N GLU A 239 -16.86 11.72 7.05
CA GLU A 239 -17.99 11.20 6.25
C GLU A 239 -17.91 11.54 4.76
N GLN A 240 -17.13 12.56 4.37
CA GLN A 240 -16.92 12.92 2.96
C GLN A 240 -16.03 11.94 2.20
N ILE A 241 -15.36 11.01 2.90
CA ILE A 241 -14.40 10.05 2.33
C ILE A 241 -14.98 8.64 2.53
N LYS A 242 -14.85 7.77 1.53
CA LYS A 242 -15.27 6.37 1.67
C LYS A 242 -14.49 5.68 2.81
N PRO A 243 -15.10 4.72 3.53
CA PRO A 243 -14.40 3.89 4.50
C PRO A 243 -13.21 3.16 3.86
N VAL A 244 -12.04 3.25 4.48
CA VAL A 244 -10.81 2.61 4.02
C VAL A 244 -10.45 1.41 4.91
N SER A 245 -10.01 0.32 4.29
CA SER A 245 -9.47 -0.82 5.02
C SER A 245 -8.13 -0.47 5.66
N PRO A 246 -7.95 -0.66 6.98
CA PRO A 246 -6.66 -0.45 7.61
C PRO A 246 -5.61 -1.50 7.21
N VAL A 247 -6.02 -2.62 6.59
CA VAL A 247 -5.12 -3.71 6.20
C VAL A 247 -4.62 -3.56 4.76
N PHE A 248 -5.52 -3.26 3.83
CA PHE A 248 -5.18 -3.16 2.40
C PHE A 248 -4.97 -1.71 1.92
N CYS A 249 -5.34 -0.72 2.72
CA CYS A 249 -5.38 0.69 2.33
C CYS A 249 -6.20 0.90 1.04
N MET A 250 -7.34 0.22 0.94
CA MET A 250 -8.27 0.28 -0.21
C MET A 250 -9.68 0.58 0.30
N PRO A 251 -10.58 1.16 -0.51
CA PRO A 251 -11.99 1.35 -0.14
C PRO A 251 -12.62 0.03 0.30
N GLU A 252 -13.27 0.00 1.46
CA GLU A 252 -13.81 -1.25 2.01
C GLU A 252 -14.81 -1.90 1.05
N GLU A 253 -15.64 -1.10 0.38
CA GLU A 253 -16.63 -1.61 -0.60
C GLU A 253 -16.00 -2.47 -1.71
N VAL A 254 -14.79 -2.13 -2.15
CA VAL A 254 -14.04 -2.90 -3.16
C VAL A 254 -13.66 -4.26 -2.59
N LEU A 255 -13.21 -4.31 -1.34
CA LEU A 255 -12.86 -5.55 -0.67
C LEU A 255 -14.10 -6.41 -0.36
N ARG A 256 -15.24 -5.80 -0.01
CA ARG A 256 -16.51 -6.54 0.15
C ARG A 256 -16.95 -7.16 -1.16
N ARG A 257 -16.79 -6.45 -2.28
CA ARG A 257 -17.11 -6.96 -3.63
C ARG A 257 -16.34 -8.24 -3.94
N VAL A 258 -15.07 -8.32 -3.55
CA VAL A 258 -14.22 -9.51 -3.76
C VAL A 258 -14.21 -10.49 -2.58
N ASN A 259 -15.07 -10.27 -1.57
CA ASN A 259 -15.20 -11.11 -0.38
C ASN A 259 -13.88 -11.29 0.42
N VAL A 260 -13.13 -10.20 0.60
CA VAL A 260 -11.89 -10.16 1.39
C VAL A 260 -12.10 -9.22 2.57
N GLN A 261 -12.35 -9.77 3.76
CA GLN A 261 -12.54 -8.97 4.98
C GLN A 261 -11.80 -9.66 6.14
N PRO A 262 -10.56 -9.25 6.43
CA PRO A 262 -9.83 -9.73 7.59
C PRO A 262 -10.54 -9.36 8.89
N GLU A 263 -10.63 -10.29 9.83
CA GLU A 263 -11.08 -9.98 11.18
C GLU A 263 -10.02 -9.14 11.90
N LEU A 264 -10.45 -8.04 12.52
CA LEU A 264 -9.59 -7.17 13.33
C LEU A 264 -9.78 -7.49 14.81
N VAL A 265 -8.77 -7.18 15.64
CA VAL A 265 -8.87 -7.34 17.09
C VAL A 265 -9.88 -6.32 17.63
N SER A 266 -10.86 -6.82 18.39
CA SER A 266 -11.87 -6.03 19.10
C SER A 266 -11.36 -5.54 20.45
#